data_AF-A0A4Y2SC33-F1
#
_entry.id   AF-A0A4Y2SC33-F1
#
_cell.length_a   1.000
_cell.length_b   1.000
_cell.length_c   1.000
_cell.angle_alpha   90.00
_cell.angle_beta   90.00
_cell.angle_gamma   90.00
#
_symmetry.space_group_name_H-M   'P 1'
#
loop_
_entity.id
_entity.type
_entity.pdbx_description
1 polymer ?
#
loop_
_entity_poly.entity_id
_entity_poly.type
_entity_poly.pdbx_seq_one_letter_code
_entity_poly.pdbx_strand_id
1 'polypeptide(L)'
;MERGERPSPAERRQIVRNVVAELLETVPAPRKSQLELIAKEIVGKYLLSFSDYIGDSVIGGGHSNLLCQLIARVENCRRVSSTQLKWSLSTESTFQNGPEKVSATAKYSCADYQPNFPEGESPETQIVKRTTLIEEWKMETTNASVVDSLMDCTYPLQHLYVNRKLSIALIKENWTFLCVRKYMLLHAERFVGFPIAEKFEEAVRDRIPEIFSFLRIAATKRLRSVDMELQHKHLNYIPALAAYFDEDCIFMFKIVEVIL
;
A
#
# COMPACT_ATOMS: atom_id res chain seq x y z
N MET A 1 -14.83 20.23 22.79
CA MET A 1 -15.08 20.40 21.34
C MET A 1 -15.74 21.74 21.01
N GLU A 2 -16.42 22.40 21.97
CA GLU A 2 -17.12 23.69 21.76
C GLU A 2 -16.23 24.92 21.54
N ARG A 3 -14.91 24.81 21.80
CA ARG A 3 -13.97 25.94 21.62
C ARG A 3 -13.52 26.18 20.16
N GLY A 4 -13.93 25.33 19.22
CA GLY A 4 -13.53 25.44 17.80
C GLY A 4 -12.06 25.10 17.52
N GLU A 5 -11.29 24.71 18.55
CA GLU A 5 -9.89 24.33 18.40
C GLU A 5 -9.73 22.90 17.87
N ARG A 6 -8.64 22.65 17.14
CA ARG A 6 -8.31 21.33 16.63
C ARG A 6 -7.86 20.42 17.79
N PRO A 7 -8.53 19.27 18.04
CA PRO A 7 -8.16 18.38 19.12
C PRO A 7 -6.75 17.80 18.88
N SER A 8 -6.04 17.54 19.98
CA SER A 8 -4.74 16.87 19.92
C SER A 8 -4.87 15.47 19.29
N PRO A 9 -3.78 14.89 18.75
CA PRO A 9 -3.83 13.54 18.18
C PRO A 9 -4.36 12.48 19.16
N ALA A 10 -4.10 12.62 20.45
CA ALA A 10 -4.59 11.71 21.48
C ALA A 10 -6.10 11.84 21.70
N GLU A 11 -6.60 13.07 21.84
CA GLU A 11 -8.04 13.35 21.98
C GLU A 11 -8.80 12.91 20.74
N ARG A 12 -8.27 13.21 19.55
CA ARG A 12 -8.88 12.81 18.28
C ARG A 12 -9.02 11.29 18.17
N ARG A 13 -7.98 10.53 18.55
CA ARG A 13 -8.05 9.06 18.61
C ARG A 13 -9.11 8.59 19.61
N GLN A 14 -9.25 9.25 20.75
CA GLN A 14 -10.25 8.88 21.75
C GLN A 14 -11.68 9.13 21.23
N ILE A 15 -11.90 10.25 20.54
CA ILE A 15 -13.18 10.57 19.91
C ILE A 15 -13.55 9.51 18.87
N VAL A 16 -12.61 9.17 17.98
CA VAL A 16 -12.79 8.10 16.99
C VAL A 16 -13.10 6.76 17.67
N ARG A 17 -12.42 6.43 18.78
CA ARG A 17 -12.70 5.19 19.54
C ARG A 17 -14.10 5.18 20.11
N ASN A 18 -14.55 6.27 20.71
CA ASN A 18 -15.87 6.37 21.33
C ASN A 18 -16.98 6.27 20.28
N VAL A 19 -16.88 7.04 19.18
CA VAL A 19 -17.83 7.00 18.07
C VAL A 19 -17.96 5.61 17.48
N VAL A 20 -16.83 4.91 17.28
CA VAL A 20 -16.87 3.55 16.73
C VAL A 20 -17.39 2.53 17.74
N ALA A 21 -17.12 2.70 19.04
CA ALA A 21 -17.67 1.82 20.07
C ALA A 21 -19.21 1.89 20.09
N GLU A 22 -19.76 3.10 20.13
CA GLU A 22 -21.21 3.36 20.11
C GLU A 22 -21.86 2.89 18.80
N LEU A 23 -21.19 3.13 17.66
CA LEU A 23 -21.67 2.62 16.36
C LEU A 23 -21.72 1.09 16.32
N LEU A 24 -20.74 0.40 16.89
CA LEU A 24 -20.69 -1.07 16.86
C LEU A 24 -21.70 -1.72 17.81
N GLU A 25 -22.17 -1.01 18.83
CA GLU A 25 -23.28 -1.46 19.68
C GLU A 25 -24.62 -1.50 18.91
N THR A 26 -24.80 -0.57 17.97
CA THR A 26 -26.04 -0.45 17.18
C THR A 26 -25.97 -1.15 15.84
N VAL A 27 -24.81 -1.12 15.18
CA VAL A 27 -24.55 -1.69 13.86
C VAL A 27 -23.24 -2.49 13.92
N PRO A 28 -23.28 -3.82 14.13
CA PRO A 28 -22.08 -4.64 14.26
C PRO A 28 -21.18 -4.66 13.00
N ALA A 29 -21.77 -4.41 11.83
CA ALA A 29 -21.07 -4.42 10.55
C ALA A 29 -21.37 -3.18 9.70
N PRO A 30 -20.88 -1.98 10.09
CA PRO A 30 -21.19 -0.76 9.37
C PRO A 30 -20.52 -0.77 7.99
N ARG A 31 -21.25 -0.30 6.97
CA ARG A 31 -20.74 -0.09 5.61
C ARG A 31 -19.99 1.24 5.51
N LYS A 32 -19.08 1.35 4.53
CA LYS A 32 -18.35 2.59 4.24
C LYS A 32 -19.27 3.81 4.09
N SER A 33 -20.40 3.66 3.40
CA SER A 33 -21.37 4.74 3.20
C SER A 33 -21.98 5.26 4.51
N GLN A 34 -22.18 4.40 5.50
CA GLN A 34 -22.68 4.80 6.82
C GLN A 34 -21.61 5.54 7.62
N LEU A 35 -20.36 5.08 7.55
CA LEU A 35 -19.22 5.77 8.16
C LEU A 35 -18.98 7.14 7.51
N GLU A 36 -19.21 7.26 6.21
CA GLU A 36 -19.09 8.51 5.47
C GLU A 36 -20.15 9.54 5.90
N LEU A 37 -21.40 9.11 6.12
CA LEU A 37 -22.44 9.98 6.67
C LEU A 37 -22.06 10.50 8.06
N ILE A 38 -21.59 9.62 8.94
CA ILE A 38 -21.14 9.98 10.29
C ILE A 38 -19.98 10.97 10.23
N ALA A 39 -19.00 10.74 9.34
CA ALA A 39 -17.88 11.65 9.15
C ALA A 39 -18.34 13.04 8.68
N LYS A 40 -19.28 13.09 7.72
CA LYS A 40 -19.86 14.35 7.24
C LYS A 40 -20.63 15.08 8.34
N GLU A 41 -21.41 14.38 9.17
CA GLU A 41 -22.13 14.99 10.28
C GLU A 41 -21.21 15.57 11.35
N ILE A 42 -20.17 14.83 11.74
CA ILE A 42 -19.19 15.31 12.73
C ILE A 42 -18.45 16.54 12.21
N VAL A 43 -17.99 16.50 10.96
CA VAL A 43 -17.30 17.64 10.33
C VAL A 43 -18.25 18.82 10.16
N GLY A 44 -19.50 18.61 9.77
CA GLY A 44 -20.51 19.66 9.66
C GLY A 44 -20.79 20.36 10.99
N LYS A 45 -20.81 19.62 12.11
CA LYS A 45 -20.99 20.19 13.46
C LYS A 45 -19.73 20.88 13.99
N TYR A 46 -18.55 20.41 13.60
CA TYR A 46 -17.27 20.84 14.16
C TYR A 46 -16.25 21.12 13.06
N LEU A 47 -16.60 22.04 12.16
CA LEU A 47 -15.83 22.35 10.94
C LEU A 47 -14.36 22.67 11.25
N LEU A 48 -14.09 23.56 12.19
CA LEU A 48 -12.74 23.99 12.54
C LEU A 48 -11.91 22.88 13.24
N SER A 49 -12.58 21.96 13.93
CA SER A 49 -11.91 20.90 14.70
C SER A 49 -11.60 19.67 13.85
N PHE A 50 -12.47 19.30 12.91
CA PHE A 50 -12.36 18.02 12.20
C PHE A 50 -12.21 18.11 10.69
N SER A 51 -12.37 19.30 10.09
CA SER A 51 -12.14 19.42 8.66
C SER A 51 -10.67 19.23 8.30
N ASP A 52 -10.46 18.67 7.12
CA ASP A 52 -9.15 18.56 6.49
C ASP A 52 -8.78 19.89 5.85
N TYR A 53 -7.77 20.56 6.40
CA TYR A 53 -7.25 21.83 5.90
C TYR A 53 -5.79 21.67 5.44
N ILE A 54 -5.43 22.36 4.37
CA ILE A 54 -4.04 22.74 4.04
C ILE A 54 -4.00 24.26 4.01
N GLY A 55 -3.25 24.86 4.94
CA GLY A 55 -3.33 26.31 5.18
C GLY A 55 -4.76 26.71 5.53
N ASP A 56 -5.31 27.67 4.80
CA ASP A 56 -6.68 28.18 4.99
C ASP A 56 -7.74 27.48 4.09
N SER A 57 -7.33 26.50 3.28
CA SER A 57 -8.22 25.83 2.31
C SER A 57 -8.66 24.44 2.79
N VAL A 58 -9.97 24.17 2.69
CA VAL A 58 -10.54 22.84 2.96
C VAL A 58 -10.21 21.90 1.80
N ILE A 59 -9.65 20.73 2.11
CA ILE A 59 -9.31 19.71 1.12
C ILE A 59 -10.56 18.88 0.78
N GLY A 60 -10.98 18.90 -0.49
CA GLY A 60 -12.10 18.12 -0.98
C GLY A 60 -13.39 18.42 -0.19
N GLY A 61 -14.02 17.39 0.39
CA GLY A 61 -15.20 17.54 1.25
C GLY A 61 -14.89 17.74 2.73
N GLY A 62 -13.61 17.88 3.12
CA GLY A 62 -13.17 18.12 4.50
C GLY A 62 -13.27 16.93 5.47
N HIS A 63 -13.87 15.81 5.08
CA HIS A 63 -14.18 14.68 6.00
C HIS A 63 -13.40 13.39 5.72
N SER A 64 -12.56 13.37 4.69
CA SER A 64 -11.88 12.17 4.20
C SER A 64 -10.97 11.53 5.25
N ASN A 65 -10.20 12.33 5.98
CA ASN A 65 -9.29 11.84 7.01
C ASN A 65 -10.05 11.26 8.21
N LEU A 66 -11.14 11.92 8.63
CA LEU A 66 -11.99 11.40 9.71
C LEU A 66 -12.64 10.07 9.28
N LEU A 67 -13.13 10.00 8.04
CA LEU A 67 -13.66 8.77 7.46
C LEU A 67 -12.61 7.63 7.46
N CYS A 68 -11.39 7.89 7.00
CA CYS A 68 -10.31 6.89 7.02
C CYS A 68 -10.02 6.38 8.44
N GLN A 69 -10.04 7.26 9.44
CA GLN A 69 -9.82 6.88 10.83
C GLN A 69 -10.95 6.01 11.40
N LEU A 70 -12.21 6.32 11.06
CA LEU A 70 -13.36 5.50 11.43
C LEU A 70 -13.29 4.10 10.79
N ILE A 71 -12.98 4.02 9.49
CA ILE A 71 -12.80 2.76 8.77
C ILE A 71 -11.70 1.91 9.43
N ALA A 72 -10.51 2.48 9.61
CA ALA A 72 -9.38 1.78 10.20
C ALA A 72 -9.69 1.29 11.62
N ARG A 73 -10.44 2.07 12.41
CA ARG A 73 -10.83 1.67 13.77
C ARG A 73 -11.84 0.52 13.78
N VAL A 74 -12.82 0.51 12.87
CA VAL A 74 -13.78 -0.60 12.70
C VAL A 74 -13.04 -1.88 12.31
N GLU A 75 -12.12 -1.80 11.35
CA GLU A 75 -11.28 -2.94 10.94
C GLU A 75 -10.41 -3.46 12.09
N ASN A 76 -9.82 -2.57 12.88
CA ASN A 76 -9.05 -2.94 14.07
C ASN A 76 -9.91 -3.68 15.11
N CYS A 77 -11.14 -3.22 15.36
CA CYS A 77 -12.10 -3.94 16.24
C CYS A 77 -12.33 -5.36 15.74
N ARG A 78 -12.63 -5.52 14.44
CA ARG A 78 -12.88 -6.83 13.81
C ARG A 78 -11.66 -7.74 13.90
N ARG A 79 -10.46 -7.20 13.75
CA ARG A 79 -9.20 -7.95 13.88
C ARG A 79 -9.00 -8.48 15.29
N VAL A 80 -9.16 -7.67 16.33
CA VAL A 80 -8.96 -8.11 17.73
C VAL A 80 -9.90 -9.27 18.10
N SER A 81 -11.17 -9.20 17.67
CA SER A 81 -12.12 -10.30 17.86
C SER A 81 -11.69 -11.59 17.15
N SER A 82 -11.03 -11.50 16.00
CA SER A 82 -10.52 -12.66 15.26
C SER A 82 -9.19 -13.22 15.81
N THR A 83 -8.33 -12.38 16.40
CA THR A 83 -7.02 -12.77 16.93
C THR A 83 -7.14 -13.43 18.30
N GLN A 84 -8.09 -13.00 19.14
CA GLN A 84 -8.36 -13.64 20.44
C GLN A 84 -8.84 -15.08 20.29
N LEU A 85 -9.60 -15.40 19.23
CA LEU A 85 -9.99 -16.78 18.87
C LEU A 85 -8.82 -17.64 18.35
N LYS A 86 -7.76 -17.04 17.80
CA LYS A 86 -6.60 -17.75 17.24
C LYS A 86 -5.55 -18.14 18.28
N TRP A 87 -5.39 -17.34 19.33
CA TRP A 87 -4.43 -17.63 20.40
C TRP A 87 -4.87 -18.79 21.30
N SER A 88 -6.16 -19.11 21.36
CA SER A 88 -6.70 -20.24 22.12
C SER A 88 -6.54 -21.60 21.41
N LEU A 89 -6.15 -21.62 20.14
CA LEU A 89 -6.14 -22.82 19.28
C LEU A 89 -4.74 -23.20 18.75
N SER A 90 -3.68 -22.50 19.14
CA SER A 90 -2.34 -22.66 18.52
C SER A 90 -1.30 -23.39 19.38
N THR A 91 -1.66 -23.94 20.55
CA THR A 91 -0.80 -24.91 21.25
C THR A 91 -1.13 -26.32 20.76
N GLU A 92 -0.62 -26.69 19.59
CA GLU A 92 -0.12 -28.04 19.28
C GLU A 92 0.32 -28.21 17.80
N SER A 93 1.58 -28.64 17.66
CA SER A 93 2.13 -29.52 16.62
C SER A 93 2.38 -29.02 15.18
N THR A 94 3.69 -29.02 14.85
CA THR A 94 4.39 -29.77 13.78
C THR A 94 3.90 -29.70 12.33
N PHE A 95 4.83 -29.24 11.48
CA PHE A 95 5.07 -29.59 10.07
C PHE A 95 4.16 -30.67 9.44
N GLN A 96 2.91 -30.32 9.11
CA GLN A 96 2.16 -30.99 8.05
C GLN A 96 1.34 -29.98 7.27
N ASN A 97 1.41 -30.14 5.94
CA ASN A 97 0.74 -29.35 4.92
C ASN A 97 -0.78 -29.32 5.15
N GLY A 98 -1.31 -28.11 5.36
CA GLY A 98 -2.72 -27.78 5.18
C GLY A 98 -2.82 -26.45 4.44
N PRO A 99 -3.94 -26.15 3.76
CA PRO A 99 -4.10 -24.89 3.05
C PRO A 99 -4.02 -23.77 4.07
N GLU A 100 -2.96 -22.97 3.98
CA GLU A 100 -2.76 -21.80 4.81
C GLU A 100 -4.04 -20.97 4.74
N LYS A 101 -4.69 -20.72 5.88
CA LYS A 101 -6.03 -20.14 5.95
C LYS A 101 -5.96 -18.69 5.44
N VAL A 102 -6.16 -18.53 4.13
CA VAL A 102 -6.16 -17.25 3.42
C VAL A 102 -7.16 -16.33 4.08
N SER A 103 -6.70 -15.19 4.61
CA SER A 103 -7.62 -14.24 5.23
C SER A 103 -8.58 -13.71 4.18
N ALA A 104 -9.87 -13.67 4.49
CA ALA A 104 -10.93 -13.24 3.57
C ALA A 104 -10.67 -11.85 2.96
N THR A 105 -9.90 -11.00 3.64
CA THR A 105 -9.52 -9.65 3.19
C THR A 105 -8.62 -9.65 1.95
N ALA A 106 -7.76 -10.67 1.78
CA ALA A 106 -6.85 -10.75 0.64
C ALA A 106 -7.57 -11.05 -0.70
N LYS A 107 -8.83 -11.49 -0.65
CA LYS A 107 -9.66 -11.78 -1.81
C LYS A 107 -10.43 -10.56 -2.36
N TYR A 108 -10.57 -9.47 -1.60
CA TYR A 108 -11.52 -8.40 -1.94
C TYR A 108 -11.05 -7.40 -3.01
N SER A 109 -9.76 -7.37 -3.33
CA SER A 109 -9.17 -6.39 -4.27
C SER A 109 -8.23 -7.01 -5.30
N CYS A 110 -8.17 -8.34 -5.38
CA CYS A 110 -7.22 -9.07 -6.20
C CYS A 110 -7.98 -9.85 -7.28
N ALA A 111 -7.69 -9.56 -8.55
CA ALA A 111 -8.32 -10.24 -9.67
C ALA A 111 -7.93 -11.73 -9.73
N ASP A 112 -6.68 -12.08 -9.37
CA ASP A 112 -6.13 -13.44 -9.39
C ASP A 112 -5.26 -13.73 -8.14
N TYR A 113 -5.88 -14.08 -6.99
CA TYR A 113 -5.15 -14.28 -5.73
C TYR A 113 -4.09 -15.41 -5.78
N GLN A 114 -4.33 -16.43 -6.60
CA GLN A 114 -3.32 -17.42 -6.96
C GLN A 114 -3.70 -17.98 -8.33
N PRO A 115 -3.03 -17.56 -9.42
CA PRO A 115 -3.34 -18.03 -10.76
C PRO A 115 -3.01 -19.53 -10.89
N ASN A 116 -3.79 -20.22 -11.72
CA ASN A 116 -3.48 -21.60 -12.10
C ASN A 116 -2.26 -21.64 -13.04
N PHE A 117 -1.55 -22.78 -13.03
CA PHE A 117 -0.53 -23.03 -14.04
C PHE A 117 -1.17 -23.17 -15.42
N PRO A 118 -0.52 -22.67 -16.50
CA PRO A 118 -0.97 -22.89 -17.88
C PRO A 118 -1.11 -24.38 -18.20
N GLU A 119 -1.92 -24.70 -19.22
CA GLU A 119 -2.13 -26.09 -19.65
C GLU A 119 -0.80 -26.74 -20.05
N GLY A 120 -0.49 -27.90 -19.46
CA GLY A 120 0.79 -28.60 -19.65
C GLY A 120 1.95 -28.09 -18.79
N GLU A 121 1.74 -27.07 -17.95
CA GLU A 121 2.74 -26.59 -17.00
C GLU A 121 2.49 -27.09 -15.57
N SER A 122 3.59 -27.38 -14.88
CA SER A 122 3.66 -27.72 -13.45
C SER A 122 4.66 -26.83 -12.72
N PRO A 123 4.65 -26.79 -11.37
CA PRO A 123 5.66 -26.07 -10.59
C PRO A 123 7.10 -26.42 -11.01
N GLU A 124 7.36 -27.70 -11.31
CA GLU A 124 8.67 -28.20 -11.74
C GLU A 124 9.07 -27.62 -13.09
N THR A 125 8.15 -27.56 -14.06
CA THR A 125 8.43 -26.93 -15.36
C THR A 125 8.70 -25.43 -15.24
N GLN A 126 7.99 -24.72 -14.34
CA GLN A 126 8.24 -23.30 -14.10
C GLN A 126 9.56 -23.05 -13.35
N ILE A 127 9.99 -24.00 -12.50
CA ILE A 127 11.33 -23.95 -11.87
C ILE A 127 12.44 -24.02 -12.91
N VAL A 128 12.29 -24.84 -13.97
CA VAL A 128 13.25 -24.88 -15.08
C VAL A 128 13.32 -23.53 -15.80
N LYS A 129 12.16 -22.95 -16.15
CA LYS A 129 12.09 -21.62 -16.77
C LYS A 129 12.70 -20.51 -15.90
N ARG A 130 12.50 -20.58 -14.59
CA ARG A 130 13.14 -19.69 -13.62
C ARG A 130 14.67 -19.84 -13.65
N THR A 131 15.19 -21.06 -13.72
CA THR A 131 16.64 -21.28 -13.84
C THR A 131 17.18 -20.62 -15.12
N THR A 132 16.46 -20.71 -16.23
CA THR A 132 16.80 -20.00 -17.47
C THR A 132 16.79 -18.47 -17.27
N LEU A 133 15.82 -17.90 -16.54
CA LEU A 133 15.84 -16.47 -16.19
C LEU A 133 17.07 -16.08 -15.36
N ILE A 134 17.50 -16.92 -14.43
CA ILE A 134 18.72 -16.68 -13.63
C ILE A 134 19.98 -16.76 -14.51
N GLU A 135 19.99 -17.63 -15.52
CA GLU A 135 21.08 -17.72 -16.50
C GLU A 135 21.11 -16.50 -17.42
N GLU A 136 19.97 -16.06 -17.96
CA GLU A 136 19.84 -14.84 -18.76
C GLU A 136 20.30 -13.58 -17.99
N TRP A 137 20.07 -13.53 -16.67
CA TRP A 137 20.57 -12.45 -15.81
C TRP A 137 22.10 -12.40 -15.74
N LYS A 138 22.78 -13.53 -15.94
CA LYS A 138 24.26 -13.63 -15.89
C LYS A 138 24.90 -13.33 -17.24
N MET A 139 24.13 -13.29 -18.33
CA MET A 139 24.66 -13.02 -19.66
C MET A 139 25.02 -11.54 -19.81
N GLU A 140 26.09 -11.27 -20.57
CA GLU A 140 26.54 -9.89 -20.86
C GLU A 140 25.55 -9.13 -21.76
N THR A 141 24.79 -9.88 -22.57
CA THR A 141 23.70 -9.33 -23.39
C THR A 141 22.42 -10.12 -23.14
N THR A 142 21.44 -9.49 -22.50
CA THR A 142 20.16 -10.10 -22.17
C THR A 142 19.20 -9.99 -23.35
N ASN A 143 18.54 -11.10 -23.71
CA ASN A 143 17.48 -11.06 -24.72
C ASN A 143 16.15 -10.61 -24.11
N ALA A 144 15.81 -9.34 -24.28
CA ALA A 144 14.60 -8.74 -23.70
C ALA A 144 13.31 -9.48 -24.08
N SER A 145 13.19 -10.00 -25.31
CA SER A 145 11.99 -10.73 -25.75
C SER A 145 11.85 -12.08 -25.04
N VAL A 146 12.96 -12.76 -24.78
CA VAL A 146 12.98 -14.03 -24.06
C VAL A 146 12.64 -13.79 -22.58
N VAL A 147 13.23 -12.77 -21.97
CA VAL A 147 12.92 -12.41 -20.58
C VAL A 147 11.46 -12.00 -20.42
N ASP A 148 10.91 -11.18 -21.32
CA ASP A 148 9.49 -10.78 -21.30
C ASP A 148 8.57 -12.01 -21.33
N SER A 149 8.83 -12.95 -22.26
CA SER A 149 8.04 -14.18 -22.38
C SER A 149 8.17 -15.07 -21.13
N LEU A 150 9.39 -15.28 -20.64
CA LEU A 150 9.64 -16.10 -19.46
C LEU A 150 9.02 -15.49 -18.19
N MET A 151 9.12 -14.17 -18.02
CA MET A 151 8.51 -13.47 -16.89
C MET A 151 6.98 -13.58 -16.90
N ASP A 152 6.35 -13.53 -18.08
CA ASP A 152 4.90 -13.67 -18.19
C ASP A 152 4.42 -15.11 -17.93
N CYS A 153 5.14 -16.11 -18.47
CA CYS A 153 4.78 -17.52 -18.30
C CYS A 153 4.97 -18.00 -16.86
N THR A 154 6.01 -17.52 -16.18
CA THR A 154 6.34 -17.93 -14.81
C THR A 154 5.60 -17.13 -13.73
N TYR A 155 4.67 -16.25 -14.11
CA TYR A 155 3.86 -15.46 -13.19
C TYR A 155 3.19 -16.31 -12.09
N PRO A 156 2.63 -17.51 -12.34
CA PRO A 156 2.04 -18.32 -11.28
C PRO A 156 3.01 -18.73 -10.17
N LEU A 157 4.23 -19.14 -10.53
CA LEU A 157 5.25 -19.52 -9.55
C LEU A 157 5.83 -18.29 -8.83
N GLN A 158 6.03 -17.18 -9.54
CA GLN A 158 6.42 -15.90 -8.94
C GLN A 158 5.42 -15.50 -7.84
N HIS A 159 4.12 -15.51 -8.18
CA HIS A 159 3.06 -15.11 -7.28
C HIS A 159 2.93 -16.05 -6.08
N LEU A 160 3.11 -17.36 -6.30
CA LEU A 160 3.15 -18.34 -5.21
C LEU A 160 4.25 -18.04 -4.19
N TYR A 161 5.43 -17.65 -4.67
CA TYR A 161 6.59 -17.35 -3.81
C TYR A 161 6.36 -16.06 -3.01
N VAL A 162 5.77 -15.04 -3.64
CA VAL A 162 5.38 -13.79 -2.96
C VAL A 162 4.32 -14.06 -1.89
N ASN A 163 3.28 -14.85 -2.21
CA ASN A 163 2.19 -15.18 -1.29
C ASN A 163 2.64 -15.99 -0.07
N ARG A 164 3.67 -16.83 -0.23
CA ARG A 164 4.31 -17.57 0.88
C ARG A 164 5.18 -16.69 1.79
N LYS A 165 5.23 -15.37 1.54
CA LYS A 165 5.98 -14.39 2.33
C LYS A 165 7.46 -14.75 2.48
N LEU A 166 8.06 -15.25 1.40
CA LEU A 166 9.49 -15.49 1.35
C LEU A 166 10.25 -14.17 1.59
N SER A 167 11.48 -14.28 2.11
CA SER A 167 12.31 -13.11 2.34
C SER A 167 12.64 -12.41 1.02
N ILE A 168 12.79 -11.08 1.04
CA ILE A 168 13.17 -10.31 -0.14
C ILE A 168 14.52 -10.78 -0.71
N ALA A 169 15.45 -11.23 0.15
CA ALA A 169 16.71 -11.82 -0.30
C ALA A 169 16.47 -13.07 -1.16
N LEU A 170 15.61 -13.98 -0.71
CA LEU A 170 15.29 -15.21 -1.44
C LEU A 170 14.49 -14.93 -2.71
N ILE A 171 13.60 -13.93 -2.70
CA ILE A 171 12.91 -13.47 -3.91
C ILE A 171 13.93 -12.93 -4.92
N LYS A 172 14.87 -12.08 -4.48
CA LYS A 172 15.91 -11.52 -5.36
C LYS A 172 16.81 -12.59 -5.96
N GLU A 173 17.18 -13.61 -5.20
CA GLU A 173 17.99 -14.73 -5.69
C GLU A 173 17.24 -15.58 -6.72
N ASN A 174 15.96 -15.87 -6.49
CA ASN A 174 15.16 -16.75 -7.35
C ASN A 174 14.51 -16.02 -8.54
N TRP A 175 14.29 -14.72 -8.42
CA TRP A 175 13.53 -13.90 -9.35
C TRP A 175 14.19 -12.53 -9.51
N THR A 176 15.44 -12.53 -9.97
CA THR A 176 16.24 -11.29 -10.16
C THR A 176 15.47 -10.22 -10.94
N PHE A 177 14.81 -10.62 -12.03
CA PHE A 177 14.02 -9.72 -12.87
C PHE A 177 12.73 -9.20 -12.19
N LEU A 178 12.16 -9.87 -11.18
CA LEU A 178 11.04 -9.27 -10.40
C LEU A 178 11.48 -8.02 -9.65
N CYS A 179 12.76 -7.94 -9.32
CA CYS A 179 13.39 -6.75 -8.78
C CYS A 179 13.88 -5.82 -9.90
N VAL A 180 13.27 -5.78 -11.08
CA VAL A 180 13.54 -4.74 -12.09
C VAL A 180 12.25 -3.96 -12.30
N ARG A 181 12.34 -2.62 -12.35
CA ARG A 181 11.16 -1.73 -12.32
C ARG A 181 10.07 -2.14 -13.31
N LYS A 182 10.45 -2.45 -14.56
CA LYS A 182 9.54 -2.89 -15.62
C LYS A 182 8.69 -4.09 -15.16
N TYR A 183 9.33 -5.17 -14.71
CA TYR A 183 8.62 -6.40 -14.37
C TYR A 183 7.91 -6.33 -13.02
N MET A 184 8.43 -5.53 -12.07
CA MET A 184 7.73 -5.27 -10.81
C MET A 184 6.37 -4.61 -11.08
N LEU A 185 6.34 -3.60 -11.95
CA LEU A 185 5.10 -2.93 -12.33
C LEU A 185 4.17 -3.88 -13.08
N LEU A 186 4.66 -4.61 -14.09
CA LEU A 186 3.84 -5.60 -14.81
C LEU A 186 3.25 -6.67 -13.88
N HIS A 187 4.04 -7.17 -12.93
CA HIS A 187 3.56 -8.13 -11.92
C HIS A 187 2.46 -7.52 -11.04
N ALA A 188 2.64 -6.29 -10.58
CA ALA A 188 1.65 -5.59 -9.77
C ALA A 188 0.37 -5.29 -10.56
N GLU A 189 0.48 -4.87 -11.81
CA GLU A 189 -0.66 -4.60 -12.71
C GLU A 189 -1.48 -5.85 -12.98
N ARG A 190 -0.81 -6.99 -13.22
CA ARG A 190 -1.48 -8.27 -13.39
C ARG A 190 -2.21 -8.71 -12.11
N PHE A 191 -1.64 -8.41 -10.95
CA PHE A 191 -2.27 -8.71 -9.66
C PHE A 191 -3.51 -7.85 -9.37
N VAL A 192 -3.41 -6.53 -9.58
CA VAL A 192 -4.49 -5.58 -9.28
C VAL A 192 -5.54 -5.46 -10.40
N GLY A 193 -5.19 -5.86 -11.62
CA GLY A 193 -6.07 -5.86 -12.80
C GLY A 193 -6.23 -4.49 -13.49
N PHE A 194 -5.35 -3.53 -13.21
CA PHE A 194 -5.37 -2.20 -13.82
C PHE A 194 -3.96 -1.58 -13.83
N PRO A 195 -3.67 -0.60 -14.71
CA PRO A 195 -2.34 0.01 -14.82
C PRO A 195 -2.03 0.87 -13.59
N ILE A 196 -1.33 0.31 -12.61
CA ILE A 196 -1.10 0.92 -11.30
C ILE A 196 -0.24 2.17 -11.41
N ALA A 197 0.76 2.17 -12.29
CA ALA A 197 1.64 3.31 -12.49
C ALA A 197 0.85 4.51 -13.02
N GLU A 198 0.04 4.29 -14.06
CA GLU A 198 -0.81 5.33 -14.65
C GLU A 198 -1.83 5.85 -13.65
N LYS A 199 -2.53 4.95 -12.94
CA LYS A 199 -3.53 5.34 -11.92
C LYS A 199 -2.92 6.13 -10.78
N PHE A 200 -1.71 5.76 -10.35
CA PHE A 200 -0.98 6.49 -9.33
C PHE A 200 -0.57 7.87 -9.81
N GLU A 201 -0.02 7.98 -11.03
CA GLU A 201 0.35 9.26 -11.63
C GLU A 201 -0.86 10.18 -11.82
N GLU A 202 -1.99 9.66 -12.31
CA GLU A 202 -3.27 10.39 -12.40
C GLU A 202 -3.72 10.91 -11.04
N ALA A 203 -3.70 10.05 -10.00
CA ALA A 203 -4.18 10.40 -8.67
C ALA A 203 -3.32 11.49 -7.99
N VAL A 204 -2.01 11.49 -8.26
CA VAL A 204 -1.08 12.43 -7.64
C VAL A 204 -0.97 13.73 -8.42
N ARG A 205 -1.12 13.71 -9.76
CA ARG A 205 -0.91 14.87 -10.66
C ARG A 205 -1.54 16.16 -10.15
N ASP A 206 -2.83 16.12 -9.81
CA ASP A 206 -3.57 17.32 -9.40
C ASP A 206 -3.31 17.70 -7.93
N ARG A 207 -2.68 16.81 -7.16
CA ARG A 207 -2.36 16.99 -5.74
C ARG A 207 -0.93 17.47 -5.50
N ILE A 208 -0.05 17.41 -6.51
CA ILE A 208 1.33 17.90 -6.42
C ILE A 208 1.39 19.35 -5.87
N PRO A 209 0.59 20.32 -6.36
CA PRO A 209 0.62 21.68 -5.84
C PRO A 209 0.22 21.77 -4.36
N GLU A 210 -0.79 21.00 -3.95
CA GLU A 210 -1.26 20.93 -2.55
C GLU A 210 -0.19 20.33 -1.63
N ILE A 211 0.48 19.26 -2.08
CA ILE A 211 1.61 18.63 -1.37
C ILE A 211 2.74 19.65 -1.16
N PHE A 212 3.16 20.35 -2.21
CA PHE A 212 4.21 21.35 -2.07
C PHE A 212 3.78 22.55 -1.22
N SER A 213 2.51 22.96 -1.28
CA SER A 213 1.96 23.99 -0.39
C SER A 213 2.06 23.57 1.07
N PHE A 214 1.63 22.35 1.39
CA PHE A 214 1.76 21.78 2.73
C PHE A 214 3.21 21.72 3.19
N LEU A 215 4.11 21.17 2.37
CA LEU A 215 5.54 21.04 2.71
C LEU A 215 6.19 22.40 2.97
N ARG A 216 5.78 23.45 2.25
CA ARG A 216 6.26 24.82 2.46
C ARG A 216 5.80 25.40 3.80
N ILE A 217 4.56 25.13 4.20
CA ILE A 217 4.00 25.57 5.49
C ILE A 217 4.62 24.77 6.63
N ALA A 218 4.76 23.46 6.46
CA ALA A 218 5.27 22.54 7.46
C ALA A 218 6.80 22.59 7.63
N ALA A 219 7.48 23.50 6.92
CA ALA A 219 8.92 23.52 6.72
C ALA A 219 9.75 23.42 8.01
N THR A 220 10.36 22.24 8.21
CA THR A 220 11.48 22.05 9.12
C THR A 220 12.77 22.59 8.50
N LYS A 221 13.83 22.81 9.31
CA LYS A 221 15.12 23.40 8.88
C LYS A 221 15.74 22.77 7.60
N ARG A 222 15.39 21.51 7.28
CA ARG A 222 15.93 20.72 6.15
C ARG A 222 15.20 20.89 4.82
N LEU A 223 13.97 21.41 4.79
CA LEU A 223 13.26 21.61 3.52
C LEU A 223 13.85 22.78 2.70
N ARG A 224 14.67 23.63 3.33
CA ARG A 224 15.38 24.76 2.71
C ARG A 224 16.54 24.37 1.81
N SER A 225 17.02 23.11 1.87
CA SER A 225 18.09 22.61 1.00
C SER A 225 17.59 21.86 -0.23
N VAL A 226 16.27 21.65 -0.36
CA VAL A 226 15.67 21.08 -1.56
C VAL A 226 15.38 22.22 -2.50
N ASP A 227 16.03 22.21 -3.66
CA ASP A 227 15.88 23.24 -4.68
C ASP A 227 14.42 23.33 -5.16
N MET A 228 13.76 24.43 -4.84
CA MET A 228 12.34 24.65 -5.16
C MET A 228 12.11 25.01 -6.63
N GLU A 229 13.16 25.20 -7.45
CA GLU A 229 13.03 25.43 -8.91
C GLU A 229 12.54 24.18 -9.67
N LEU A 230 12.57 23.01 -9.03
CA LEU A 230 12.21 21.71 -9.60
C LEU A 230 10.69 21.43 -9.66
N GLN A 231 9.85 22.42 -9.33
CA GLN A 231 8.36 22.38 -9.41
C GLN A 231 7.81 21.93 -10.77
N HIS A 232 8.62 22.03 -11.83
CA HIS A 232 8.21 21.76 -13.21
C HIS A 232 8.42 20.30 -13.65
N LYS A 233 8.93 19.41 -12.80
CA LYS A 233 9.08 17.96 -13.13
C LYS A 233 8.20 17.13 -12.21
N HIS A 234 7.28 16.37 -12.80
CA HIS A 234 6.21 15.59 -12.17
C HIS A 234 6.63 14.57 -11.07
N LEU A 235 7.93 14.34 -10.82
CA LEU A 235 8.43 13.31 -9.90
C LEU A 235 9.21 13.84 -8.68
N ASN A 236 9.45 15.15 -8.57
CA ASN A 236 10.27 15.71 -7.49
C ASN A 236 9.56 15.84 -6.13
N TYR A 237 8.29 15.47 -6.04
CA TYR A 237 7.57 15.45 -4.77
C TYR A 237 8.00 14.27 -3.88
N ILE A 238 8.48 13.14 -4.43
CA ILE A 238 8.88 11.99 -3.61
C ILE A 238 10.14 12.30 -2.79
N PRO A 239 11.23 12.87 -3.36
CA PRO A 239 12.36 13.32 -2.57
C PRO A 239 11.98 14.38 -1.53
N ALA A 240 11.06 15.29 -1.86
CA ALA A 240 10.58 16.31 -0.92
C ALA A 240 9.80 15.71 0.27
N LEU A 241 8.95 14.71 0.02
CA LEU A 241 8.23 13.97 1.05
C LEU A 241 9.20 13.17 1.93
N ALA A 242 10.14 12.46 1.33
CA ALA A 242 11.14 11.69 2.07
C ALA A 242 12.00 12.60 2.95
N ALA A 243 12.46 13.75 2.44
CA ALA A 243 13.15 14.75 3.27
C ALA A 243 12.29 15.28 4.43
N TYR A 244 10.98 15.45 4.23
CA TYR A 244 10.05 15.86 5.28
C TYR A 244 9.91 14.80 6.40
N PHE A 245 9.93 13.52 6.04
CA PHE A 245 9.85 12.40 6.99
C PHE A 245 11.20 11.96 7.57
N ASP A 246 12.29 12.67 7.25
CA ASP A 246 13.67 12.28 7.62
C ASP A 246 14.08 10.91 7.04
N GLU A 247 13.52 10.57 5.89
CA GLU A 247 13.82 9.34 5.15
C GLU A 247 14.98 9.57 4.18
N ASP A 248 15.95 8.67 4.20
CA ASP A 248 17.06 8.71 3.26
C ASP A 248 16.58 8.25 1.86
N CYS A 249 16.37 9.23 0.98
CA CYS A 249 16.03 8.99 -0.42
C CYS A 249 17.08 8.13 -1.12
N ILE A 250 18.36 8.28 -0.79
CA ILE A 250 19.44 7.51 -1.40
C ILE A 250 19.30 6.05 -0.97
N PHE A 251 18.89 5.76 0.27
CA PHE A 251 18.61 4.39 0.70
C PHE A 251 17.32 3.83 0.09
N MET A 252 16.22 4.60 0.12
CA MET A 252 14.94 4.19 -0.45
C MET A 252 15.02 3.96 -1.97
N PHE A 253 15.79 4.77 -2.69
CA PHE A 253 15.97 4.68 -4.13
C PHE A 253 17.25 3.95 -4.55
N LYS A 254 18.23 3.64 -3.69
CA LYS A 254 19.26 2.60 -3.99
C LYS A 254 18.64 1.21 -4.05
N ILE A 255 17.58 0.96 -3.27
CA ILE A 255 16.75 -0.23 -3.46
C ILE A 255 16.06 -0.19 -4.84
N VAL A 256 15.91 0.97 -5.46
CA VAL A 256 15.32 1.15 -6.80
C VAL A 256 16.39 1.25 -7.91
N GLU A 257 17.61 1.72 -7.65
CA GLU A 257 18.71 1.81 -8.62
C GLU A 257 19.50 0.51 -8.76
N VAL A 258 19.48 -0.37 -7.75
CA VAL A 258 19.89 -1.78 -7.94
C VAL A 258 18.83 -2.58 -8.74
N ILE A 259 17.72 -1.90 -9.10
CA ILE A 259 16.52 -2.37 -9.79
C ILE A 259 16.30 -1.56 -11.11
N LEU A 260 17.18 -0.61 -11.44
CA LEU A 260 17.17 0.19 -12.69
C LEU A 260 18.21 -0.31 -13.68
#